data_AF-A0A2U4B1E2-F1
#
_entry.id   AF-A0A2U4B1E2-F1
#
_cell.length_a   1.000
_cell.length_b   1.000
_cell.length_c   1.000
_cell.angle_alpha   90.00
_cell.angle_beta   90.00
_cell.angle_gamma   90.00
#
_symmetry.space_group_name_H-M   'P 1'
#
loop_
_entity.id
_entity.type
_entity.pdbx_description
1 polymer ?
#
loop_
_entity_poly.entity_id
_entity_poly.type
_entity_poly.pdbx_seq_one_letter_code
_entity_poly.pdbx_strand_id
1 'polypeptide(L)' 'MPRLPVLCLLPSCHVTLLVLQPGQRLAHSEPPRQHPVSTAEVAIALVVFFTTFLTPSGYVLSNMNQF' A
#
# COMPACT_ATOMS: atom_id res chain seq x y z
N MET A 1 -8.24 -8.24 63.14
CA MET A 1 -6.85 -7.94 63.54
C MET A 1 -6.15 -7.25 62.38
N PRO A 2 -5.60 -6.04 62.55
CA PRO A 2 -5.01 -5.27 61.46
C PRO A 2 -3.61 -5.82 61.18
N ARG A 3 -3.24 -5.97 59.90
CA ARG A 3 -1.86 -6.27 59.51
C ARG A 3 -1.35 -5.10 58.68
N LEU A 4 -0.36 -4.40 59.25
CA LEU A 4 0.37 -3.27 58.68
C LEU A 4 0.99 -3.62 57.31
N PRO A 5 1.16 -2.64 56.41
CA PRO A 5 1.74 -2.86 55.10
C PRO A 5 3.26 -2.93 55.24
N VAL A 6 3.83 -4.11 54.98
CA VAL A 6 5.28 -4.22 54.80
C VAL A 6 5.61 -3.63 53.43
N LEU A 7 6.18 -2.43 53.45
CA LEU A 7 6.98 -1.88 52.36
C LEU A 7 8.15 -2.85 52.10
N CYS A 8 7.96 -3.79 51.17
CA CYS A 8 9.07 -4.50 50.55
C CYS A 8 9.39 -3.78 49.24
N LEU A 9 10.47 -3.01 49.29
CA LEU A 9 11.29 -2.56 48.17
C LEU A 9 11.52 -3.68 47.16
N LEU A 10 10.85 -3.63 46.00
CA LEU A 10 11.40 -4.20 44.77
C LEU A 10 11.39 -3.13 43.67
N PRO A 11 12.52 -2.47 43.41
CA PRO A 11 12.71 -1.54 42.32
C PRO A 11 13.31 -2.32 41.13
N SER A 12 12.49 -2.88 40.25
CA SER A 12 12.93 -3.33 38.92
C SER A 12 11.78 -4.01 38.19
N CYS A 13 11.79 -3.90 36.85
CA CYS A 13 10.91 -4.59 35.89
C CYS A 13 9.64 -3.86 35.42
N HIS A 14 9.64 -2.52 35.36
CA HIS A 14 8.65 -1.76 34.58
C HIS A 14 9.25 -0.78 33.57
N VAL A 15 10.43 -1.08 32.99
CA VAL A 15 11.06 -0.21 31.97
C VAL A 15 11.48 -0.97 30.70
N THR A 16 11.09 -2.23 30.56
CA THR A 16 11.53 -3.08 29.42
C THR A 16 10.37 -3.72 28.65
N LEU A 17 9.16 -3.16 28.76
CA LEU A 17 8.00 -3.54 27.96
C LEU A 17 7.38 -2.33 27.24
N LEU A 18 8.20 -1.32 26.92
CA LEU A 18 7.79 -0.18 26.09
C LEU A 18 8.66 -0.01 24.84
N VAL A 19 9.72 -0.81 24.68
CA VAL A 19 10.65 -0.75 23.55
C VAL A 19 10.52 -1.95 22.60
N LEU A 20 9.68 -2.93 22.95
CA LEU A 20 9.41 -4.13 22.15
C LEU A 20 7.95 -4.16 21.62
N GLN A 21 7.52 -3.06 21.00
CA GLN A 21 6.67 -3.20 19.80
C GLN A 21 7.47 -2.86 18.54
N PRO A 22 8.40 -3.73 18.07
CA PRO A 22 8.92 -3.68 16.71
C PRO A 22 7.92 -4.38 15.76
N GLY A 23 6.63 -4.16 16.01
CA GLY A 23 5.50 -4.83 15.37
C GLY A 23 4.61 -3.88 14.59
N GLN A 24 4.86 -2.57 14.64
CA GLN A 24 4.30 -1.61 13.68
C GLN A 24 5.12 -1.63 12.39
N ARG A 25 5.42 -2.85 11.95
CA ARG A 25 6.02 -3.16 10.66
C ARG A 25 4.96 -2.76 9.66
N LEU A 26 5.12 -1.59 9.04
CA LEU A 26 4.48 -1.15 7.80
C LEU A 26 3.20 -1.94 7.53
N ALA A 27 2.06 -1.54 8.09
CA ALA A 27 0.76 -1.90 7.53
C ALA A 27 0.70 -1.16 6.18
N HIS A 28 1.46 -1.60 5.18
CA HIS A 28 1.02 -2.59 4.20
C HIS A 28 -0.31 -2.11 3.67
N SER A 29 -0.19 -1.26 2.63
CA SER A 29 -1.24 -0.91 1.67
C SER A 29 -2.64 -0.96 2.26
N GLU A 30 -3.18 0.22 2.62
CA GLU A 30 -4.60 0.36 2.91
C GLU A 30 -5.40 -0.55 1.95
N PRO A 31 -6.25 -1.45 2.47
CA PRO A 31 -6.97 -2.38 1.60
C PRO A 31 -7.66 -1.54 0.53
N PRO A 32 -7.41 -1.82 -0.77
CA PRO A 32 -7.96 -0.99 -1.82
C PRO A 32 -9.47 -0.92 -1.61
N ARG A 33 -10.00 0.29 -1.41
CA ARG A 33 -11.45 0.55 -1.53
C ARG A 33 -11.89 0.48 -3.01
N GLN A 34 -11.20 -0.34 -3.78
CA GLN A 34 -11.36 -0.47 -5.21
C GLN A 34 -12.22 -1.69 -5.43
N HIS A 35 -13.29 -1.48 -6.20
CA HIS A 35 -14.09 -2.58 -6.70
C HIS A 35 -13.17 -3.54 -7.45
N PRO A 36 -13.43 -4.86 -7.39
CA PRO A 36 -12.62 -5.82 -8.12
C PRO A 36 -12.63 -5.44 -9.60
N VAL A 37 -11.46 -5.04 -10.12
CA VAL A 37 -11.31 -4.70 -11.54
C VAL A 37 -11.42 -5.99 -12.32
N SER A 38 -12.35 -6.04 -13.26
CA SER A 38 -12.54 -7.19 -14.14
C SER A 38 -11.40 -7.28 -15.15
N THR A 39 -11.08 -8.50 -15.59
CA THR A 39 -10.10 -8.71 -16.68
C THR A 39 -10.48 -7.95 -17.95
N ALA A 40 -11.79 -7.79 -18.22
CA ALA A 40 -12.30 -7.04 -19.35
C ALA A 40 -11.97 -5.54 -19.23
N GLU A 41 -12.15 -4.93 -18.05
CA GLU A 41 -11.79 -3.53 -17.81
C GLU A 41 -10.30 -3.28 -18.03
N VAL A 42 -9.44 -4.18 -17.54
CA VAL A 42 -7.99 -4.09 -17.78
C VAL A 42 -7.67 -4.20 -19.27
N ALA A 43 -8.27 -5.16 -19.97
CA ALA A 43 -8.05 -5.33 -21.41
C ALA A 43 -8.48 -4.09 -22.21
N ILE A 44 -9.66 -3.52 -21.88
CA ILE A 44 -10.16 -2.30 -22.51
C ILE A 44 -9.20 -1.13 -22.22
N ALA A 45 -8.79 -0.95 -20.96
CA ALA A 45 -7.87 0.12 -20.58
C ALA A 45 -6.54 0.03 -21.35
N LEU A 46 -5.98 -1.18 -21.48
CA LEU A 46 -4.76 -1.41 -22.25
C LEU A 46 -4.96 -1.11 -23.74
N VAL A 47 -6.04 -1.59 -24.36
CA VAL A 47 -6.34 -1.31 -25.77
C VAL A 47 -6.49 0.18 -26.01
N VAL A 48 -7.26 0.88 -25.17
CA VAL A 48 -7.43 2.33 -25.27
C VAL A 48 -6.09 3.03 -25.11
N PHE A 49 -5.31 2.66 -24.09
CA PHE A 49 -4.00 3.25 -23.86
C PHE A 49 -3.05 3.08 -25.05
N PHE A 50 -2.95 1.90 -25.65
CA PHE A 50 -2.08 1.70 -26.80
C PHE A 50 -2.61 2.41 -28.05
N THR A 51 -3.90 2.33 -28.32
CA THR A 51 -4.48 2.91 -29.55
C THR A 51 -4.45 4.44 -29.55
N THR A 52 -4.56 5.11 -28.41
CA THR A 52 -4.46 6.58 -28.34
C THR A 52 -3.10 7.11 -28.78
N PHE A 53 -2.01 6.36 -28.57
CA PHE A 53 -0.69 6.73 -29.06
C PHE A 53 -0.40 6.17 -30.45
N LEU A 54 -0.70 4.89 -30.68
CA LEU A 54 -0.36 4.21 -31.93
C LEU A 54 -1.16 4.70 -33.13
N THR A 55 -2.42 5.09 -32.95
CA THR A 55 -3.28 5.56 -34.05
C THR A 55 -2.75 6.85 -34.68
N PRO A 56 -2.54 7.95 -33.93
CA PRO A 56 -2.00 9.17 -34.53
C PRO A 56 -0.58 8.98 -35.06
N SER A 57 0.29 8.25 -34.36
CA SER A 57 1.64 7.97 -34.86
C SER A 57 1.62 7.14 -36.14
N GLY A 58 0.78 6.10 -36.21
CA GLY A 58 0.62 5.28 -37.41
C GLY A 58 0.07 6.07 -38.58
N TYR A 59 -0.87 6.98 -38.34
CA TYR A 59 -1.37 7.89 -39.37
C TYR A 59 -0.25 8.80 -39.90
N VAL A 60 0.52 9.46 -39.03
CA VAL A 60 1.62 10.33 -39.47
C VAL A 60 2.66 9.53 -40.25
N LEU A 61 3.08 8.37 -39.73
CA LEU A 61 4.09 7.52 -40.36
C LEU A 61 3.63 7.02 -41.73
N SER A 62 2.35 6.64 -41.86
CA SER A 62 1.77 6.19 -43.13
C SER A 62 1.71 7.30 -44.18
N ASN A 63 1.62 8.56 -43.77
CA ASN A 63 1.54 9.70 -44.68
C ASN A 63 2.89 10.40 -44.88
N MET A 64 4.01 9.85 -44.37
CA MET A 64 5.33 10.47 -44.52
C MET A 64 5.78 10.67 -45.96
N ASN A 65 5.32 9.85 -46.90
CA ASN A 65 5.63 10.06 -48.33
C ASN A 65 4.82 11.21 -48.96
N GLN A 66 3.79 11.71 -48.27
CA GLN A 66 2.93 12.81 -48.70
C GLN A 66 3.29 14.14 -48.02
N PHE A 67 4.15 14.11 -47.01
CA PHE A 67 4.74 15.27 -46.35
C PHE A 67 6.14 15.54 -46.90
#